data_AF-A0A7Z9GNZ5-F1
#
_entry.id   AF-A0A7Z9GNZ5-F1
#
_cell.length_a   1.000
_cell.length_b   1.000
_cell.length_c   1.000
_cell.angle_alpha   90.00
_cell.angle_beta   90.00
_cell.angle_gamma   90.00
#
_symmetry.space_group_name_H-M   'P 1'
#
loop_
_entity.id
_entity.type
_entity.pdbx_description
1 polymer ?
#
loop_
_entity_poly.entity_id
_entity_poly.type
_entity_poly.pdbx_seq_one_letter_code
_entity_poly.pdbx_strand_id
1 'polypeptide(L)'
;MPPSIHPIDLIRTLKSKQLTPAIVFLTSRRSCDNALEAFTHIPPTLSPKRQATISRLIDQWTVTYPSIQNHPLRERVIQYGVAAHHAGHLPSWKIVIEELMREGVLDAVFATTTLAAGVDFPARTVIITQSNIRKSQGFVDLTVAEVQQIAGRAGRRGKDQVGFAVVTPSPYIDLVRLTEGLTGCPEPLRSQFEISYSMVLNLLKAYPQDHIQTILDKSFAQFQLNTKAETLQTTIDTLEASLADYAPRPCADWIHQWQSFQQTVLDTTKRLRPRGDSPPELAARIPYLIPGQVVSMSKRRVVVMHLYRTRGKNNPMITAMRFDGTIAHYPVSAIKKIIDATVPLPTGRHGKGAVSNQARALPTKLQPLAPHIPAITPDVNPHLIDTLTPDMFQTLSEHFPCPTCPSQHTCGVEFATGHADRTKLHHHIDSIQQLQTGLWRTFQKRMNVLQHLGYLTSANQLTEVGEWARYIRISPSLLVTELIRTDVLAGMDPPVLAGVMASIAFDDDRPAVFPRISQALAGRLTHVRQLARSLEAYEEPPLLRADVAALPERWIGDPTMRWADLCKGTSMAEGDIYRLLARNLEYLSQIRFLSATHPLLAATATQAIQIMQREVLEELP
;
A
#
# COMPACT_ATOMS: atom_id res chain seq x y z
N MET A 1 -8.89 18.18 14.96
CA MET A 1 -8.71 19.63 15.07
C MET A 1 -10.10 20.26 15.08
N PRO A 2 -10.38 21.25 15.93
CA PRO A 2 -11.66 21.95 15.87
C PRO A 2 -11.81 22.58 14.48
N PRO A 3 -13.02 22.59 13.90
CA PRO A 3 -13.27 23.40 12.70
C PRO A 3 -12.84 24.85 12.99
N SER A 4 -12.25 25.52 12.01
CA SER A 4 -11.81 26.92 12.15
C SER A 4 -12.97 27.85 12.53
N ILE A 5 -14.20 27.43 12.28
CA ILE A 5 -15.44 28.06 12.72
C ILE A 5 -16.15 27.09 13.66
N HIS A 6 -16.56 27.57 14.83
CA HIS A 6 -17.31 26.76 15.80
C HIS A 6 -18.60 26.20 15.16
N PRO A 7 -18.96 24.91 15.36
CA PRO A 7 -20.07 24.27 14.66
C PRO A 7 -21.40 25.03 14.78
N ILE A 8 -21.65 25.62 15.95
CA ILE A 8 -22.90 26.33 16.23
C ILE A 8 -22.98 27.64 15.46
N ASP A 9 -21.88 28.38 15.40
CA ASP A 9 -21.83 29.65 14.70
C ASP A 9 -21.90 29.43 13.19
N LEU A 10 -21.30 28.34 12.70
CA LEU A 10 -21.45 27.89 11.32
C LEU A 10 -22.94 27.63 11.00
N ILE A 11 -23.62 26.77 11.75
CA ILE A 11 -25.03 26.45 11.49
C ILE A 11 -25.93 27.68 11.65
N ARG A 12 -25.70 28.53 12.66
CA ARG A 12 -26.46 29.78 12.84
C ARG A 12 -26.30 30.71 11.64
N THR A 13 -25.08 30.85 11.12
CA THR A 13 -24.79 31.66 9.93
C THR A 13 -25.49 31.09 8.69
N LEU A 14 -25.40 29.78 8.46
CA LEU A 14 -26.07 29.13 7.33
C LEU A 14 -27.60 29.31 7.40
N LYS A 15 -28.21 29.17 8.59
CA LYS A 15 -29.64 29.42 8.78
C LYS A 15 -30.02 30.87 8.48
N SER A 16 -29.25 31.85 8.99
CA SER A 16 -29.50 33.28 8.74
C SER A 16 -29.45 33.65 7.24
N LYS A 17 -28.66 32.90 6.46
CA LYS A 17 -28.51 33.08 5.01
C LYS A 17 -29.40 32.15 4.18
N GLN A 18 -30.30 31.38 4.80
CA GLN A 18 -31.17 30.40 4.13
C GLN A 18 -30.39 29.37 3.29
N LEU A 19 -29.27 28.90 3.84
CA LEU A 19 -28.38 27.91 3.22
C LEU A 19 -28.57 26.49 3.78
N THR A 20 -29.56 26.26 4.64
CA THR A 20 -29.90 24.92 5.15
C THR A 20 -30.92 24.21 4.25
N PRO A 21 -30.97 22.87 4.23
CA PRO A 21 -30.12 21.95 4.98
C PRO A 21 -28.68 21.89 4.43
N ALA A 22 -27.71 21.65 5.32
CA ALA A 22 -26.29 21.60 4.97
C ALA A 22 -25.61 20.27 5.34
N ILE A 23 -24.64 19.83 4.55
CA ILE A 23 -23.74 18.73 4.92
C ILE A 23 -22.38 19.32 5.24
N VAL A 24 -21.86 19.07 6.43
CA VAL A 24 -20.55 19.55 6.88
C VAL A 24 -19.57 18.38 6.88
N PHE A 25 -18.63 18.39 5.93
CA PHE A 25 -17.65 17.30 5.78
C PHE A 25 -16.42 17.52 6.67
N LEU A 26 -16.25 16.65 7.66
CA LEU A 26 -15.18 16.69 8.66
C LEU A 26 -14.18 15.53 8.47
N THR A 27 -13.02 15.67 9.10
CA THR A 27 -11.84 14.81 8.87
C THR A 27 -11.93 13.44 9.52
N SER A 28 -12.74 13.30 10.56
CA SER A 28 -12.80 12.08 11.36
C SER A 28 -14.16 11.87 11.99
N ARG A 29 -14.45 10.62 12.36
CA ARG A 29 -15.68 10.22 13.05
C ARG A 29 -15.85 11.01 14.36
N ARG A 30 -14.79 11.01 15.18
CA ARG A 30 -14.70 11.80 16.42
C ARG A 30 -14.96 13.29 16.20
N SER A 31 -14.51 13.86 15.09
CA SER A 31 -14.79 15.27 14.78
C SER A 31 -16.29 15.52 14.54
N CYS A 32 -17.02 14.57 13.96
CA CYS A 32 -18.46 14.67 13.77
C CYS A 32 -19.20 14.58 15.12
N ASP A 33 -18.83 13.61 15.96
CA ASP A 33 -19.39 13.48 17.31
C ASP A 33 -19.13 14.74 18.15
N ASN A 34 -17.88 15.21 18.18
CA ASN A 34 -17.51 16.44 18.89
C ASN A 34 -18.27 17.67 18.37
N ALA A 35 -18.53 17.74 17.05
CA ALA A 35 -19.27 18.86 16.47
C ALA A 35 -20.74 18.87 16.95
N LEU A 36 -21.34 17.70 17.11
CA LEU A 36 -22.67 17.56 17.70
C LEU A 36 -22.66 17.81 19.22
N GLU A 37 -21.61 17.37 19.92
CA GLU A 37 -21.43 17.61 21.35
C GLU A 37 -21.34 19.10 21.69
N ALA A 38 -20.81 19.93 20.80
CA ALA A 38 -20.75 21.38 21.02
C ALA A 38 -22.13 21.98 21.35
N PHE A 39 -23.22 21.41 20.82
CA PHE A 39 -24.59 21.89 21.05
C PHE A 39 -25.13 21.56 22.45
N THR A 40 -24.51 20.64 23.20
CA THR A 40 -25.07 20.13 24.47
C THR A 40 -25.20 21.16 25.58
N HIS A 41 -24.38 22.21 25.58
CA HIS A 41 -24.35 23.22 26.65
C HIS A 41 -25.17 24.48 26.36
N ILE A 42 -26.00 24.45 25.32
CA ILE A 42 -26.79 25.61 24.86
C ILE A 42 -28.27 25.24 24.88
N PRO A 43 -29.18 26.18 25.16
CA PRO A 43 -30.62 25.90 25.14
C PRO A 43 -31.07 25.36 23.77
N PRO A 44 -32.08 24.48 23.72
CA PRO A 44 -32.67 23.99 22.48
C PRO A 44 -33.02 25.15 21.53
N THR A 45 -32.56 25.07 20.29
CA THR A 45 -32.74 26.13 19.29
C THR A 45 -33.85 25.82 18.28
N LEU A 46 -34.35 24.58 18.27
CA LEU A 46 -35.40 24.13 17.36
C LEU A 46 -36.80 24.42 17.94
N SER A 47 -37.77 24.78 17.11
CA SER A 47 -39.13 25.07 17.57
C SER A 47 -39.82 23.80 18.10
N PRO A 48 -40.69 23.89 19.13
CA PRO A 48 -41.37 22.72 19.70
C PRO A 48 -42.12 21.88 18.67
N LYS A 49 -42.72 22.53 17.65
CA LYS A 49 -43.38 21.84 16.53
C LYS A 49 -42.41 20.98 15.70
N ARG A 50 -41.21 21.49 15.39
CA ARG A 50 -40.18 20.71 14.69
C ARG A 50 -39.63 19.59 15.56
N GLN A 51 -39.40 19.84 16.85
CA GLN A 51 -38.96 18.80 17.79
C GLN A 51 -39.97 17.64 17.86
N ALA A 52 -41.27 17.96 17.99
CA ALA A 52 -42.33 16.95 17.97
C ALA A 52 -42.40 16.18 16.64
N THR A 53 -42.14 16.86 15.51
CA THR A 53 -42.09 16.21 14.19
C THR A 53 -40.93 15.21 14.11
N ILE A 54 -39.73 15.61 14.54
CA ILE A 54 -38.54 14.74 14.56
C ILE A 54 -38.76 13.55 15.49
N SER A 55 -39.24 13.78 16.72
CA SER A 55 -39.53 12.69 17.66
C SER A 55 -40.49 11.69 17.04
N ARG A 56 -41.62 12.16 16.48
CA ARG A 56 -42.62 11.27 15.85
C ARG A 56 -42.02 10.44 14.72
N LEU A 57 -41.17 11.03 13.88
CA LEU A 57 -40.50 10.30 12.79
C LEU A 57 -39.54 9.25 13.36
N ILE A 58 -38.71 9.59 14.35
CA ILE A 58 -37.83 8.62 15.02
C ILE A 58 -38.65 7.49 15.65
N ASP A 59 -39.73 7.82 16.35
CA ASP A 59 -40.57 6.84 17.04
C ASP A 59 -41.25 5.85 16.07
N GLN A 60 -41.57 6.29 14.84
CA GLN A 60 -42.05 5.40 13.77
C GLN A 60 -40.99 4.36 13.37
N TRP A 61 -39.74 4.78 13.26
CA TRP A 61 -38.63 3.89 12.91
C TRP A 61 -38.21 2.97 14.06
N THR A 62 -38.49 3.32 15.31
CA THR A 62 -38.19 2.47 16.47
C THR A 62 -38.93 1.14 16.41
N VAL A 63 -40.07 1.08 15.71
CA VAL A 63 -40.82 -0.17 15.50
C VAL A 63 -40.00 -1.17 14.67
N THR A 64 -39.31 -0.70 13.64
CA THR A 64 -38.45 -1.51 12.77
C THR A 64 -37.06 -1.70 13.38
N TYR A 65 -36.54 -0.67 14.04
CA TYR A 65 -35.20 -0.64 14.60
C TYR A 65 -35.23 -0.28 16.10
N PRO A 66 -35.57 -1.21 17.00
CA PRO A 66 -35.67 -0.93 18.43
C PRO A 66 -34.39 -0.32 19.05
N SER A 67 -33.21 -0.63 18.50
CA SER A 67 -31.91 -0.09 18.94
C SER A 67 -31.83 1.44 18.94
N ILE A 68 -32.58 2.12 18.08
CA ILE A 68 -32.51 3.59 17.96
C ILE A 68 -33.14 4.31 19.16
N GLN A 69 -34.04 3.64 19.90
CA GLN A 69 -34.77 4.23 21.01
C GLN A 69 -33.83 4.79 22.08
N ASN A 70 -32.78 4.01 22.38
CA ASN A 70 -31.81 4.34 23.42
C ASN A 70 -30.50 4.89 22.84
N HIS A 71 -30.49 5.30 21.57
CA HIS A 71 -29.29 5.79 20.92
C HIS A 71 -28.78 7.08 21.61
N PRO A 72 -27.49 7.20 21.97
CA PRO A 72 -26.97 8.32 22.76
C PRO A 72 -27.19 9.71 22.16
N LEU A 73 -27.37 9.78 20.84
CA LEU A 73 -27.54 11.04 20.11
C LEU A 73 -29.01 11.40 19.84
N ARG A 74 -29.99 10.54 20.20
CA ARG A 74 -31.42 10.74 19.93
C ARG A 74 -31.93 12.11 20.36
N GLU A 75 -31.76 12.44 21.63
CA GLU A 75 -32.23 13.71 22.20
C GLU A 75 -31.58 14.93 21.55
N ARG A 76 -30.30 14.83 21.18
CA ARG A 76 -29.56 15.93 20.53
C ARG A 76 -30.15 16.23 19.15
N VAL A 77 -30.48 15.19 18.38
CA VAL A 77 -31.11 15.35 17.07
C VAL A 77 -32.49 16.02 17.22
N ILE A 78 -33.29 15.59 18.20
CA ILE A 78 -34.62 16.17 18.46
C ILE A 78 -34.51 17.65 18.85
N GLN A 79 -33.61 17.99 19.78
CA GLN A 79 -33.52 19.35 20.36
C GLN A 79 -32.91 20.39 19.41
N TYR A 80 -31.97 19.98 18.56
CA TYR A 80 -31.17 20.91 17.74
C TYR A 80 -31.39 20.76 16.23
N GLY A 81 -32.02 19.68 15.77
CA GLY A 81 -32.21 19.42 14.34
C GLY A 81 -30.90 19.27 13.57
N VAL A 82 -29.83 18.82 14.25
CA VAL A 82 -28.53 18.49 13.66
C VAL A 82 -28.11 17.10 14.06
N ALA A 83 -27.38 16.39 13.20
CA ALA A 83 -26.97 15.01 13.45
C ALA A 83 -25.52 14.75 13.04
N ALA A 84 -24.91 13.71 13.61
CA ALA A 84 -23.66 13.14 13.15
C ALA A 84 -23.94 11.89 12.28
N HIS A 85 -23.22 11.74 11.17
CA HIS A 85 -23.34 10.60 10.27
C HIS A 85 -21.97 10.08 9.83
N HIS A 86 -21.62 8.88 10.26
CA HIS A 86 -20.42 8.18 9.84
C HIS A 86 -20.49 6.68 10.12
N ALA A 87 -19.56 5.91 9.55
CA ALA A 87 -19.50 4.45 9.69
C ALA A 87 -19.35 3.92 11.13
N GLY A 88 -18.99 4.76 12.11
CA GLY A 88 -18.95 4.39 13.52
C GLY A 88 -20.32 4.28 14.22
N HIS A 89 -21.40 4.77 13.61
CA HIS A 89 -22.76 4.59 14.13
C HIS A 89 -23.41 3.33 13.56
N LEU A 90 -24.41 2.81 14.27
CA LEU A 90 -25.24 1.72 13.81
C LEU A 90 -25.82 1.98 12.41
N PRO A 91 -25.95 0.95 11.55
CA PRO A 91 -26.56 1.16 10.25
C PRO A 91 -28.02 1.59 10.34
N SER A 92 -28.79 1.05 11.29
CA SER A 92 -30.16 1.50 11.58
C SER A 92 -30.23 2.99 11.91
N TRP A 93 -29.34 3.49 12.78
CA TRP A 93 -29.25 4.91 13.11
C TRP A 93 -28.94 5.77 11.88
N LYS A 94 -27.99 5.36 11.03
CA LYS A 94 -27.66 6.08 9.80
C LYS A 94 -28.86 6.18 8.84
N ILE A 95 -29.63 5.10 8.68
CA ILE A 95 -30.85 5.08 7.86
C ILE A 95 -31.86 6.10 8.38
N VAL A 96 -32.06 6.19 9.70
CA VAL A 96 -32.97 7.16 10.32
C VAL A 96 -32.50 8.60 10.07
N ILE A 97 -31.19 8.89 10.23
CA ILE A 97 -30.65 10.22 9.93
C ILE A 97 -30.81 10.59 8.44
N GLU A 98 -30.63 9.62 7.54
CA GLU A 98 -30.87 9.79 6.11
C GLU A 98 -32.32 10.15 5.80
N GLU A 99 -33.28 9.49 6.44
CA GLU A 99 -34.70 9.79 6.29
C GLU A 99 -35.07 11.17 6.86
N LEU A 100 -34.57 11.52 8.04
CA LEU A 100 -34.80 12.84 8.64
C LEU A 100 -34.24 13.99 7.76
N MET A 101 -33.13 13.76 7.05
CA MET A 101 -32.62 14.71 6.05
C MET A 101 -33.53 14.80 4.83
N ARG A 102 -34.04 13.67 4.33
CA ARG A 102 -34.92 13.59 3.14
C ARG A 102 -36.25 14.32 3.38
N GLU A 103 -36.82 14.13 4.57
CA GLU A 103 -38.02 14.84 5.07
C GLU A 103 -37.77 16.34 5.32
N GLY A 104 -36.51 16.78 5.31
CA GLY A 104 -36.15 18.19 5.46
C GLY A 104 -36.36 18.74 6.87
N VAL A 105 -36.41 17.85 7.88
CA VAL A 105 -36.59 18.25 9.29
C VAL A 105 -35.27 18.60 9.98
N LEU A 106 -34.12 18.22 9.39
CA LEU A 106 -32.79 18.57 9.87
C LEU A 106 -32.23 19.82 9.18
N ASP A 107 -31.55 20.66 9.94
CA ASP A 107 -30.83 21.84 9.46
C ASP A 107 -29.43 21.50 8.94
N ALA A 108 -28.76 20.50 9.54
CA ALA A 108 -27.46 20.03 9.06
C ALA A 108 -27.08 18.63 9.52
N VAL A 109 -26.16 18.01 8.78
CA VAL A 109 -25.48 16.76 9.17
C VAL A 109 -23.97 16.95 9.13
N PHE A 110 -23.29 16.57 10.21
CA PHE A 110 -21.83 16.46 10.29
C PHE A 110 -21.40 15.07 9.84
N ALA A 111 -20.59 15.00 8.79
CA ALA A 111 -20.26 13.74 8.15
C ALA A 111 -18.78 13.60 7.80
N THR A 112 -18.30 12.36 7.72
CA THR A 112 -16.99 12.08 7.14
C THR A 112 -17.04 12.14 5.61
N THR A 113 -15.90 12.42 4.96
CA THR A 113 -15.81 12.50 3.48
C THR A 113 -16.29 11.24 2.75
N THR A 114 -16.14 10.06 3.37
CA THR A 114 -16.66 8.79 2.83
C THR A 114 -18.17 8.78 2.63
N LEU A 115 -18.91 9.71 3.23
CA LEU A 115 -20.35 9.88 3.03
C LEU A 115 -20.68 10.30 1.59
N ALA A 116 -19.81 11.09 0.95
CA ALA A 116 -20.08 11.72 -0.33
C ALA A 116 -20.36 10.72 -1.46
N ALA A 117 -19.77 9.52 -1.41
CA ALA A 117 -20.02 8.47 -2.41
C ALA A 117 -21.24 7.60 -2.09
N GLY A 118 -21.68 7.51 -0.83
CA GLY A 118 -22.55 6.42 -0.35
C GLY A 118 -23.93 6.82 0.16
N VAL A 119 -24.33 8.09 0.07
CA VAL A 119 -25.61 8.58 0.63
C VAL A 119 -26.61 9.00 -0.44
N ASP A 120 -27.89 8.81 -0.16
CA ASP A 120 -29.00 9.08 -1.07
C ASP A 120 -29.86 10.31 -0.67
N PHE A 121 -29.26 11.29 0.02
CA PHE A 121 -29.91 12.57 0.28
C PHE A 121 -29.05 13.75 -0.23
N PRO A 122 -29.61 14.64 -1.05
CA PRO A 122 -28.96 15.91 -1.40
C PRO A 122 -29.23 16.98 -0.33
N ALA A 123 -28.32 17.94 -0.19
CA ALA A 123 -28.47 19.10 0.68
C ALA A 123 -28.45 20.39 -0.16
N ARG A 124 -28.94 21.50 0.39
CA ARG A 124 -28.84 22.79 -0.32
C ARG A 124 -27.39 23.26 -0.40
N THR A 125 -26.65 23.03 0.68
CA THR A 125 -25.27 23.47 0.84
C THR A 125 -24.37 22.34 1.31
N VAL A 126 -23.13 22.31 0.83
CA VAL A 126 -22.06 21.47 1.36
C VAL A 126 -20.92 22.34 1.88
N ILE A 127 -20.36 21.95 3.01
CA ILE A 127 -19.23 22.64 3.64
C ILE A 127 -18.01 21.73 3.56
N ILE A 128 -16.96 22.23 2.91
CA ILE A 128 -15.67 21.55 2.76
C ILE A 128 -14.70 22.17 3.78
N THR A 129 -14.25 21.37 4.76
CA THR A 129 -13.37 21.86 5.83
C THR A 129 -11.93 21.37 5.74
N GLN A 130 -11.56 20.67 4.66
CA GLN A 130 -10.25 20.03 4.50
C GLN A 130 -9.95 19.78 3.02
N SER A 131 -8.66 19.72 2.67
CA SER A 131 -8.16 19.35 1.33
C SER A 131 -7.50 17.96 1.29
N ASN A 132 -7.42 17.26 2.42
CA ASN A 132 -6.81 15.93 2.54
C ASN A 132 -7.61 15.04 3.50
N ILE A 133 -7.39 13.73 3.42
CA ILE A 133 -8.03 12.70 4.25
C ILE A 133 -7.00 11.68 4.73
N ARG A 134 -7.25 11.09 5.89
CA ARG A 134 -6.39 10.03 6.43
C ARG A 134 -6.80 8.67 5.85
N LYS A 135 -5.91 8.07 5.06
CA LYS A 135 -5.97 6.67 4.60
C LYS A 135 -4.99 5.82 5.44
N SER A 136 -4.92 4.52 5.18
CA SER A 136 -4.05 3.57 5.91
C SER A 136 -2.57 3.97 5.89
N GLN A 137 -2.10 4.53 4.76
CA GLN A 137 -0.71 4.96 4.57
C GLN A 137 -0.41 6.39 5.08
N GLY A 138 -1.39 7.08 5.66
CA GLY A 138 -1.24 8.45 6.16
C GLY A 138 -2.24 9.43 5.55
N PHE A 139 -1.94 10.73 5.65
CA PHE A 139 -2.76 11.76 5.01
C PHE A 139 -2.46 11.82 3.51
N VAL A 140 -3.52 11.78 2.72
CA VAL A 140 -3.48 11.87 1.26
C VAL A 140 -4.43 12.98 0.84
N ASP A 141 -4.02 13.80 -0.13
CA ASP A 141 -4.88 14.84 -0.69
C ASP A 141 -6.16 14.24 -1.27
N LEU A 142 -7.25 15.02 -1.21
CA LEU A 142 -8.50 14.65 -1.86
C LEU A 142 -8.28 14.62 -3.38
N THR A 143 -8.77 13.56 -4.02
CA THR A 143 -8.72 13.45 -5.48
C THR A 143 -9.76 14.37 -6.13
N VAL A 144 -9.62 14.65 -7.44
CA VAL A 144 -10.60 15.46 -8.16
C VAL A 144 -11.98 14.83 -8.08
N ALA A 145 -12.07 13.51 -8.29
CA ALA A 145 -13.32 12.77 -8.13
C ALA A 145 -13.92 12.91 -6.72
N GLU A 146 -13.12 12.81 -5.65
CA GLU A 146 -13.59 12.93 -4.27
C GLU A 146 -14.14 14.35 -3.98
N VAL A 147 -13.46 15.40 -4.44
CA VAL A 147 -13.93 16.80 -4.30
C VAL A 147 -15.25 17.02 -5.06
N GLN A 148 -15.35 16.52 -6.29
CA GLN A 148 -16.57 16.67 -7.10
C GLN A 148 -17.73 15.86 -6.53
N GLN A 149 -17.49 14.68 -5.97
CA GLN A 149 -18.52 13.91 -5.26
C GLN A 149 -19.04 14.65 -4.03
N ILE A 150 -18.16 15.31 -3.28
CA ILE A 150 -18.55 16.15 -2.14
C ILE A 150 -19.38 17.35 -2.63
N ALA A 151 -18.86 18.10 -3.62
CA ALA A 151 -19.52 19.28 -4.16
C ALA A 151 -20.88 18.95 -4.81
N GLY A 152 -20.97 17.82 -5.51
CA GLY A 152 -22.16 17.34 -6.19
C GLY A 152 -23.33 16.97 -5.27
N ARG A 153 -23.13 16.94 -3.94
CA ARG A 153 -24.22 16.82 -2.97
C ARG A 153 -24.96 18.12 -2.70
N ALA A 154 -24.44 19.25 -3.18
CA ALA A 154 -25.10 20.54 -3.09
C ALA A 154 -26.17 20.72 -4.19
N GLY A 155 -27.31 21.28 -3.79
CA GLY A 155 -28.47 21.49 -4.65
C GLY A 155 -29.43 20.30 -4.62
N ARG A 156 -30.69 20.56 -4.29
CA ARG A 156 -31.76 19.55 -4.27
C ARG A 156 -32.61 19.68 -5.53
N ARG A 157 -32.69 18.60 -6.32
CA ARG A 157 -33.52 18.54 -7.54
C ARG A 157 -34.97 18.94 -7.23
N GLY A 158 -35.51 19.87 -8.00
CA GLY A 158 -36.88 20.37 -7.84
C GLY A 158 -37.13 21.26 -6.62
N LYS A 159 -36.15 21.48 -5.74
CA LYS A 159 -36.28 22.34 -4.53
C LYS A 159 -35.36 23.56 -4.56
N ASP A 160 -34.16 23.44 -5.10
CA ASP A 160 -33.19 24.53 -5.18
C ASP A 160 -32.88 24.90 -6.65
N GLN A 161 -32.74 26.20 -6.92
CA GLN A 161 -32.29 26.70 -8.23
C GLN A 161 -30.77 26.53 -8.43
N VAL A 162 -30.01 26.68 -7.34
CA VAL A 162 -28.55 26.53 -7.31
C VAL A 162 -28.14 25.80 -6.02
N GLY A 163 -27.10 24.99 -6.11
CA GLY A 163 -26.42 24.40 -4.95
C GLY A 163 -25.23 25.25 -4.51
N PHE A 164 -24.90 25.23 -3.22
CA PHE A 164 -23.77 25.98 -2.67
C PHE A 164 -22.67 25.05 -2.15
N ALA A 165 -21.45 25.19 -2.67
CA ALA A 165 -20.25 24.59 -2.08
C ALA A 165 -19.44 25.67 -1.37
N VAL A 166 -19.29 25.55 -0.04
CA VAL A 166 -18.60 26.53 0.79
C VAL A 166 -17.34 25.90 1.38
N VAL A 167 -16.19 26.54 1.15
CA VAL A 167 -14.93 26.14 1.77
C VAL A 167 -14.69 27.00 3.01
N THR A 168 -14.47 26.38 4.18
CA THR A 168 -14.14 27.14 5.39
C THR A 168 -12.66 27.50 5.40
N PRO A 169 -12.25 28.74 5.66
CA PRO A 169 -10.83 29.11 5.67
C PRO A 169 -10.09 28.40 6.82
N SER A 170 -8.92 27.83 6.54
CA SER A 170 -8.06 27.15 7.53
C SER A 170 -6.61 27.17 7.05
N PRO A 171 -5.61 27.33 7.95
CA PRO A 171 -4.20 27.29 7.57
C PRO A 171 -3.74 25.92 7.03
N TYR A 172 -4.56 24.89 7.17
CA TYR A 172 -4.26 23.52 6.74
C TYR A 172 -4.98 23.11 5.45
N ILE A 173 -5.70 24.04 4.81
CA ILE A 173 -6.40 23.79 3.54
C ILE A 173 -5.55 24.29 2.40
N ASP A 174 -5.32 23.40 1.44
CA ASP A 174 -4.77 23.76 0.14
C ASP A 174 -5.92 24.16 -0.81
N LEU A 175 -6.05 25.46 -1.05
CA LEU A 175 -7.06 26.01 -1.96
C LEU A 175 -6.77 25.70 -3.43
N VAL A 176 -5.50 25.52 -3.81
CA VAL A 176 -5.13 25.15 -5.17
C VAL A 176 -5.68 23.76 -5.46
N ARG A 177 -5.46 22.81 -4.54
CA ARG A 177 -6.01 21.44 -4.63
C ARG A 177 -7.53 21.40 -4.70
N LEU A 178 -8.22 22.17 -3.86
CA LEU A 178 -9.68 22.22 -3.91
C LEU A 178 -10.20 22.86 -5.19
N THR A 179 -9.50 23.87 -5.71
CA THR A 179 -9.85 24.49 -7.00
C THR A 179 -9.65 23.50 -8.15
N GLU A 180 -8.50 22.82 -8.19
CA GLU A 180 -8.24 21.71 -9.12
C GLU A 180 -9.33 20.63 -9.01
N GLY A 181 -9.76 20.28 -7.80
CA GLY A 181 -10.84 19.34 -7.59
C GLY A 181 -12.18 19.82 -8.15
N LEU A 182 -12.52 21.10 -7.98
CA LEU A 182 -13.79 21.66 -8.44
C LEU A 182 -13.83 21.90 -9.97
N THR A 183 -12.71 22.21 -10.60
CA THR A 183 -12.65 22.59 -12.02
C THR A 183 -11.98 21.55 -12.92
N GLY A 184 -11.25 20.60 -12.35
CA GLY A 184 -10.47 19.62 -13.09
C GLY A 184 -11.28 18.43 -13.62
N CYS A 185 -10.59 17.54 -14.33
CA CYS A 185 -11.16 16.29 -14.80
C CYS A 185 -10.92 15.17 -13.78
N PRO A 186 -11.97 14.40 -13.39
CA PRO A 186 -11.80 13.24 -12.52
C PRO A 186 -10.78 12.24 -13.04
N GLU A 187 -10.12 11.55 -12.12
CA GLU A 187 -9.17 10.49 -12.46
C GLU A 187 -9.87 9.32 -13.18
N PRO A 188 -9.21 8.65 -14.13
CA PRO A 188 -9.79 7.48 -14.79
C PRO A 188 -10.00 6.34 -13.79
N LEU A 189 -11.11 5.61 -13.96
CA LEU A 189 -11.38 4.39 -13.19
C LEU A 189 -10.23 3.39 -13.36
N ARG A 190 -9.73 2.80 -12.28
CA ARG A 190 -8.68 1.76 -12.30
C ARG A 190 -9.24 0.44 -11.82
N SER A 191 -9.02 -0.62 -12.60
CA SER A 191 -9.46 -1.97 -12.22
C SER A 191 -8.83 -2.41 -10.89
N GLN A 192 -9.64 -2.97 -9.99
CA GLN A 192 -9.22 -3.65 -8.76
C GLN A 192 -9.32 -5.17 -8.91
N PHE A 193 -9.35 -5.66 -10.15
CA PHE A 193 -9.50 -7.08 -10.43
C PHE A 193 -8.26 -7.85 -9.95
N GLU A 194 -8.48 -8.79 -9.04
CA GLU A 194 -7.47 -9.70 -8.51
C GLU A 194 -7.92 -11.14 -8.69
N ILE A 195 -6.99 -12.00 -9.09
CA ILE A 195 -7.27 -13.42 -9.28
C ILE A 195 -7.14 -14.10 -7.93
N SER A 196 -8.23 -14.48 -7.26
CA SER A 196 -8.17 -15.19 -5.96
C SER A 196 -8.04 -16.72 -6.13
N TYR A 197 -7.66 -17.45 -5.07
CA TYR A 197 -7.63 -18.93 -5.11
C TYR A 197 -9.02 -19.52 -5.34
N SER A 198 -10.03 -18.98 -4.66
CA SER A 198 -11.44 -19.35 -4.86
C SER A 198 -11.87 -19.13 -6.31
N MET A 199 -11.46 -18.03 -6.94
CA MET A 199 -11.75 -17.77 -8.36
C MET A 199 -11.12 -18.84 -9.27
N VAL A 200 -9.86 -19.23 -9.04
CA VAL A 200 -9.18 -20.27 -9.83
C VAL A 200 -9.94 -21.59 -9.76
N LEU A 201 -10.33 -22.04 -8.56
CA LEU A 201 -11.11 -23.28 -8.39
C LEU A 201 -12.47 -23.21 -9.08
N ASN A 202 -13.19 -22.09 -8.95
CA ASN A 202 -14.50 -21.92 -9.59
C ASN A 202 -14.40 -21.86 -11.12
N LEU A 203 -13.36 -21.22 -11.68
CA LEU A 203 -13.14 -21.16 -13.13
C LEU A 203 -12.75 -22.52 -13.71
N LEU A 204 -11.84 -23.26 -13.08
CA LEU A 204 -11.45 -24.62 -13.50
C LEU A 204 -12.61 -25.61 -13.43
N LYS A 205 -13.56 -25.41 -12.51
CA LYS A 205 -14.77 -26.23 -12.43
C LYS A 205 -15.77 -25.92 -13.54
N ALA A 206 -15.88 -24.65 -13.95
CA ALA A 206 -16.91 -24.19 -14.88
C ALA A 206 -16.46 -24.26 -16.35
N TYR A 207 -15.16 -24.11 -16.63
CA TYR A 207 -14.63 -23.98 -17.99
C TYR A 207 -13.37 -24.83 -18.18
N PRO A 208 -13.13 -25.33 -19.40
CA PRO A 208 -11.85 -25.92 -19.75
C PRO A 208 -10.74 -24.84 -19.75
N GLN A 209 -9.51 -25.25 -19.49
CA GLN A 209 -8.39 -24.34 -19.21
C GLN A 209 -8.08 -23.37 -20.37
N ASP A 210 -8.23 -23.82 -21.61
CA ASP A 210 -8.06 -23.05 -22.83
C ASP A 210 -9.04 -21.86 -22.93
N HIS A 211 -10.28 -22.05 -22.47
CA HIS A 211 -11.28 -21.00 -22.45
C HIS A 211 -11.07 -19.96 -21.34
N ILE A 212 -10.43 -20.33 -20.22
CA ILE A 212 -10.24 -19.43 -19.08
C ILE A 212 -9.38 -18.22 -19.44
N GLN A 213 -8.33 -18.42 -20.25
CA GLN A 213 -7.49 -17.32 -20.71
C GLN A 213 -8.32 -16.26 -21.45
N THR A 214 -9.21 -16.70 -22.36
CA THR A 214 -10.11 -15.81 -23.10
C THR A 214 -11.05 -15.02 -22.18
N ILE A 215 -11.46 -15.60 -21.06
CA ILE A 215 -12.30 -14.91 -20.06
C ILE A 215 -11.49 -13.81 -19.36
N LEU A 216 -10.26 -14.11 -18.94
CA LEU A 216 -9.37 -13.13 -18.31
C LEU A 216 -9.02 -11.99 -19.29
N ASP A 217 -8.86 -12.32 -20.57
CA ASP A 217 -8.54 -11.34 -21.62
C ASP A 217 -9.65 -10.31 -21.84
N LYS A 218 -10.89 -10.67 -21.50
CA LYS A 218 -12.07 -9.77 -21.55
C LYS A 218 -12.25 -8.94 -20.28
N SER A 219 -11.38 -9.07 -19.28
CA SER A 219 -11.49 -8.30 -18.04
C SER A 219 -11.14 -6.83 -18.25
N PHE A 220 -11.75 -5.93 -17.44
CA PHE A 220 -11.38 -4.52 -17.46
C PHE A 220 -9.92 -4.28 -17.06
N ALA A 221 -9.34 -5.15 -16.23
CA ALA A 221 -7.90 -5.12 -15.96
C ALA A 221 -7.09 -5.35 -17.24
N GLN A 222 -7.39 -6.41 -18.01
CA GLN A 222 -6.66 -6.68 -19.24
C GLN A 222 -6.85 -5.58 -20.27
N PHE A 223 -8.06 -5.02 -20.40
CA PHE A 223 -8.30 -3.86 -21.25
C PHE A 223 -7.33 -2.70 -20.94
N GLN A 224 -7.18 -2.34 -19.66
CA GLN A 224 -6.26 -1.27 -19.25
C GLN A 224 -4.77 -1.61 -19.46
N LEU A 225 -4.41 -2.89 -19.33
CA LEU A 225 -3.05 -3.36 -19.63
C LEU A 225 -2.76 -3.30 -21.14
N ASN A 226 -3.74 -3.65 -21.97
CA ASN A 226 -3.63 -3.57 -23.43
C ASN A 226 -3.50 -2.12 -23.91
N THR A 227 -4.28 -1.18 -23.38
CA THR A 227 -4.13 0.24 -23.72
C THR A 227 -2.73 0.77 -23.36
N LYS A 228 -2.16 0.34 -22.22
CA LYS A 228 -0.77 0.69 -21.88
C LYS A 228 0.23 0.05 -22.84
N ALA A 229 -0.02 -1.19 -23.26
CA ALA A 229 0.83 -1.87 -24.24
C ALA A 229 0.80 -1.16 -25.61
N GLU A 230 -0.36 -0.66 -26.04
CA GLU A 230 -0.48 0.16 -27.26
C GLU A 230 0.34 1.46 -27.18
N THR A 231 0.30 2.17 -26.04
CA THR A 231 1.18 3.35 -25.83
C THR A 231 2.67 2.97 -25.94
N LEU A 232 3.06 1.85 -25.35
CA LEU A 232 4.44 1.37 -25.46
C LEU A 232 4.80 0.96 -26.88
N GLN A 233 3.86 0.39 -27.65
CA GLN A 233 4.09 0.02 -29.04
C GLN A 233 4.39 1.25 -29.90
N THR A 234 3.65 2.36 -29.73
CA THR A 234 3.96 3.61 -30.45
C THR A 234 5.36 4.16 -30.11
N THR A 235 5.81 3.95 -28.86
CA THR A 235 7.17 4.33 -28.44
C THR A 235 8.23 3.42 -29.06
N ILE A 236 7.95 2.11 -29.16
CA ILE A 236 8.78 1.13 -29.86
C ILE A 236 8.94 1.54 -31.32
N ASP A 237 7.85 1.82 -32.03
CA ASP A 237 7.89 2.20 -33.45
C ASP A 237 8.76 3.46 -33.67
N THR A 238 8.68 4.42 -32.74
CA THR A 238 9.52 5.64 -32.76
C THR A 238 11.00 5.33 -32.52
N LEU A 239 11.31 4.42 -31.58
CA LEU A 239 12.68 3.99 -31.30
C LEU A 239 13.26 3.18 -32.46
N GLU A 240 12.45 2.33 -33.11
CA GLU A 240 12.85 1.57 -34.29
C GLU A 240 13.16 2.49 -35.47
N ALA A 241 12.36 3.53 -35.69
CA ALA A 241 12.65 4.55 -36.69
C ALA A 241 13.97 5.28 -36.40
N SER A 242 14.19 5.72 -35.15
CA SER A 242 15.45 6.34 -34.72
C SER A 242 16.66 5.40 -34.91
N LEU A 243 16.49 4.11 -34.66
CA LEU A 243 17.53 3.09 -34.87
C LEU A 243 17.77 2.79 -36.36
N ALA A 244 16.78 3.02 -37.23
CA ALA A 244 16.91 2.88 -38.67
C ALA A 244 17.59 4.09 -39.35
N ASP A 245 17.54 5.27 -38.72
CA ASP A 245 18.17 6.50 -39.21
C ASP A 245 19.71 6.48 -39.14
N TYR A 246 20.31 5.53 -38.41
CA TYR A 246 21.76 5.37 -38.40
C TYR A 246 22.28 4.97 -39.79
N ALA A 247 23.33 5.66 -40.24
CA ALA A 247 23.93 5.43 -41.55
C ALA A 247 24.33 3.94 -41.75
N PRO A 248 24.17 3.38 -42.97
CA PRO A 248 24.51 1.99 -43.25
C PRO A 248 25.99 1.72 -42.94
N ARG A 249 26.26 0.64 -42.22
CA ARG A 249 27.60 0.26 -41.78
C ARG A 249 28.01 -1.09 -42.38
N PRO A 250 29.31 -1.37 -42.50
CA PRO A 250 29.80 -2.66 -43.00
C PRO A 250 29.36 -3.85 -42.12
N CYS A 251 29.04 -3.58 -40.84
CA CYS A 251 28.59 -4.55 -39.88
C CYS A 251 27.06 -4.62 -39.79
N ALA A 252 26.51 -5.83 -39.76
CA ALA A 252 25.07 -6.08 -39.70
C ALA A 252 24.40 -5.61 -38.38
N ASP A 253 25.08 -5.81 -37.24
CA ASP A 253 24.66 -5.25 -35.93
C ASP A 253 25.84 -4.49 -35.32
N TRP A 254 25.97 -3.23 -35.73
CA TRP A 254 27.09 -2.39 -35.31
C TRP A 254 27.09 -2.15 -33.79
N ILE A 255 25.91 -2.07 -33.16
CA ILE A 255 25.81 -1.76 -31.73
C ILE A 255 26.33 -2.97 -30.92
N HIS A 256 25.93 -4.19 -31.28
CA HIS A 256 26.41 -5.40 -30.59
C HIS A 256 27.90 -5.61 -30.84
N GLN A 257 28.35 -5.50 -32.09
CA GLN A 257 29.76 -5.69 -32.43
C GLN A 257 30.66 -4.64 -31.75
N TRP A 258 30.21 -3.39 -31.66
CA TRP A 258 30.92 -2.34 -30.95
C TRP A 258 30.96 -2.58 -29.44
N GLN A 259 29.85 -3.03 -28.85
CA GLN A 259 29.79 -3.39 -27.43
C GLN A 259 30.78 -4.53 -27.10
N SER A 260 30.80 -5.59 -27.92
CA SER A 260 31.75 -6.69 -27.77
C SER A 260 33.20 -6.24 -27.94
N PHE A 261 33.48 -5.36 -28.91
CA PHE A 261 34.79 -4.75 -29.10
C PHE A 261 35.21 -3.95 -27.85
N GLN A 262 34.37 -3.05 -27.35
CA GLN A 262 34.67 -2.26 -26.14
C GLN A 262 34.94 -3.14 -24.92
N GLN A 263 34.12 -4.19 -24.69
CA GLN A 263 34.33 -5.12 -23.58
C GLN A 263 35.63 -5.89 -23.72
N THR A 264 35.98 -6.33 -24.93
CA THR A 264 37.22 -7.06 -25.18
C THR A 264 38.44 -6.15 -25.02
N VAL A 265 38.38 -4.90 -25.46
CA VAL A 265 39.45 -3.91 -25.19
C VAL A 265 39.64 -3.71 -23.67
N LEU A 266 38.54 -3.56 -22.92
CA LEU A 266 38.60 -3.44 -21.45
C LEU A 266 39.17 -4.69 -20.78
N ASP A 267 38.85 -5.88 -21.27
CA ASP A 267 39.34 -7.12 -20.68
C ASP A 267 40.79 -7.42 -21.07
N THR A 268 41.20 -7.12 -22.29
CA THR A 268 42.60 -7.24 -22.74
C THR A 268 43.50 -6.24 -22.01
N THR A 269 43.06 -4.99 -21.84
CA THR A 269 43.78 -3.99 -21.02
C THR A 269 43.89 -4.40 -19.55
N LYS A 270 42.86 -5.04 -18.97
CA LYS A 270 42.95 -5.63 -17.62
C LYS A 270 43.91 -6.82 -17.55
N ARG A 271 43.95 -7.68 -18.58
CA ARG A 271 44.81 -8.89 -18.63
C ARG A 271 46.29 -8.55 -18.80
N LEU A 272 46.60 -7.49 -19.55
CA LEU A 272 47.97 -7.02 -19.80
C LEU A 272 48.53 -6.15 -18.67
N ARG A 273 47.72 -5.79 -17.65
CA ARG A 273 48.25 -5.19 -16.42
C ARG A 273 49.14 -6.22 -15.71
N PRO A 274 50.40 -5.90 -15.39
CA PRO A 274 51.26 -6.80 -14.63
C PRO A 274 50.58 -7.19 -13.32
N ARG A 275 50.46 -8.51 -13.05
CA ARG A 275 49.82 -9.05 -11.82
C ARG A 275 50.53 -8.65 -10.50
N GLY A 276 51.66 -7.95 -10.57
CA GLY A 276 52.53 -7.67 -9.42
C GLY A 276 52.52 -6.23 -8.92
N ASP A 277 52.25 -5.23 -9.78
CA ASP A 277 52.34 -3.83 -9.37
C ASP A 277 50.95 -3.21 -9.22
N SER A 278 50.73 -2.72 -8.00
CA SER A 278 49.64 -1.80 -7.71
C SER A 278 49.65 -0.68 -8.76
N PRO A 279 48.48 -0.26 -9.29
CA PRO A 279 48.43 0.84 -10.27
C PRO A 279 49.28 2.03 -9.79
N PRO A 280 50.03 2.75 -10.65
CA PRO A 280 50.87 3.87 -10.22
C PRO A 280 50.10 4.91 -9.40
N GLU A 281 48.79 5.04 -9.64
CA GLU A 281 47.86 5.86 -8.86
C GLU A 281 47.66 5.34 -7.43
N LEU A 282 47.70 4.02 -7.24
CA LEU A 282 47.65 3.37 -5.93
C LEU A 282 48.97 3.52 -5.18
N ALA A 283 50.10 3.34 -5.88
CA ALA A 283 51.44 3.52 -5.32
C ALA A 283 51.66 4.97 -4.85
N ALA A 284 51.21 5.94 -5.64
CA ALA A 284 51.26 7.37 -5.30
C ALA A 284 50.37 7.74 -4.10
N ARG A 285 49.31 6.97 -3.80
CA ARG A 285 48.39 7.24 -2.67
C ARG A 285 48.92 6.73 -1.34
N ILE A 286 49.71 5.66 -1.33
CA ILE A 286 50.18 4.97 -0.12
C ILE A 286 50.85 5.92 0.90
N PRO A 287 51.75 6.85 0.50
CA PRO A 287 52.39 7.78 1.43
C PRO A 287 51.40 8.69 2.18
N TYR A 288 50.23 8.96 1.61
CA TYR A 288 49.23 9.87 2.15
C TYR A 288 48.17 9.16 3.01
N LEU A 289 48.22 7.83 3.13
CA LEU A 289 47.27 7.03 3.94
C LEU A 289 47.78 6.86 5.38
N ILE A 290 47.97 7.99 6.05
CA ILE A 290 48.43 8.03 7.44
C ILE A 290 47.27 7.75 8.41
N PRO A 291 47.54 7.15 9.59
CA PRO A 291 46.55 7.03 10.66
C PRO A 291 45.93 8.39 11.01
N GLY A 292 44.60 8.46 11.04
CA GLY A 292 43.81 9.66 11.24
C GLY A 292 43.29 10.29 9.95
N GLN A 293 43.86 9.97 8.79
CA GLN A 293 43.46 10.56 7.51
C GLN A 293 42.02 10.18 7.14
N VAL A 294 41.20 11.13 6.70
CA VAL A 294 39.88 10.86 6.14
C VAL A 294 40.00 10.51 4.66
N VAL A 295 39.35 9.42 4.25
CA VAL A 295 39.33 8.96 2.86
C VAL A 295 37.92 8.64 2.38
N SER A 296 37.66 8.81 1.09
CA SER A 296 36.38 8.51 0.46
C SER A 296 36.45 7.25 -0.38
N MET A 297 35.46 6.38 -0.18
CA MET A 297 35.14 5.22 -1.01
C MET A 297 33.92 5.52 -1.90
N SER A 298 33.52 4.58 -2.77
CA SER A 298 32.42 4.75 -3.74
C SER A 298 31.10 5.31 -3.18
N LYS A 299 30.75 4.99 -1.93
CA LYS A 299 29.48 5.38 -1.33
C LYS A 299 29.60 5.92 0.11
N ARG A 300 30.82 5.96 0.68
CA ARG A 300 31.03 6.21 2.12
C ARG A 300 32.40 6.85 2.36
N ARG A 301 32.52 7.65 3.43
CA ARG A 301 33.80 8.18 3.94
C ARG A 301 34.22 7.39 5.17
N VAL A 302 35.52 7.21 5.37
CA VAL A 302 36.10 6.46 6.49
C VAL A 302 37.38 7.14 6.98
N VAL A 303 37.77 6.87 8.22
CA VAL A 303 39.03 7.33 8.83
C VAL A 303 40.04 6.19 8.80
N VAL A 304 41.23 6.41 8.25
CA VAL A 304 42.31 5.43 8.22
C VAL A 304 42.84 5.24 9.64
N MET A 305 42.91 4.01 10.12
CA MET A 305 43.45 3.66 11.44
C MET A 305 44.86 3.11 11.33
N HIS A 306 45.08 2.21 10.38
CA HIS A 306 46.37 1.53 10.21
C HIS A 306 46.51 1.01 8.78
N LEU A 307 47.69 1.15 8.18
CA LEU A 307 48.05 0.58 6.88
C LEU A 307 48.92 -0.65 7.10
N TYR A 308 48.55 -1.78 6.50
CA TYR A 308 49.28 -3.05 6.64
C TYR A 308 49.28 -3.84 5.32
N ARG A 309 50.10 -4.88 5.22
CA ARG A 309 50.08 -5.84 4.10
C ARG A 309 49.71 -7.23 4.62
N THR A 310 48.81 -7.91 3.94
CA THR A 310 48.43 -9.30 4.28
C THR A 310 49.52 -10.29 3.87
N ARG A 311 49.89 -11.23 4.76
CA ARG A 311 50.81 -12.32 4.40
C ARG A 311 50.22 -13.14 3.24
N GLY A 312 50.96 -13.24 2.14
CA GLY A 312 50.59 -14.06 0.96
C GLY A 312 49.96 -13.30 -0.22
N LYS A 313 49.51 -12.04 -0.04
CA LYS A 313 49.07 -11.16 -1.14
C LYS A 313 49.73 -9.80 -0.94
N ASN A 314 50.58 -9.38 -1.87
CA ASN A 314 51.38 -8.15 -1.78
C ASN A 314 50.57 -6.84 -1.86
N ASN A 315 49.23 -6.93 -1.72
CA ASN A 315 48.32 -5.80 -1.82
C ASN A 315 48.24 -5.05 -0.48
N PRO A 316 48.41 -3.72 -0.48
CA PRO A 316 48.27 -2.92 0.73
C PRO A 316 46.79 -2.83 1.16
N MET A 317 46.57 -2.96 2.46
CA MET A 317 45.28 -2.95 3.14
C MET A 317 45.27 -1.85 4.20
N ILE A 318 44.10 -1.25 4.44
CA ILE A 318 43.88 -0.37 5.58
C ILE A 318 42.85 -0.96 6.52
N THR A 319 43.10 -0.82 7.82
CA THR A 319 42.06 -0.84 8.83
C THR A 319 41.45 0.56 8.85
N ALA A 320 40.15 0.67 8.64
CA ALA A 320 39.45 1.95 8.63
C ALA A 320 38.23 1.93 9.53
N MET A 321 37.98 3.05 10.21
CA MET A 321 36.80 3.27 11.04
C MET A 321 35.77 4.09 10.26
N ARG A 322 34.53 3.61 10.23
CA ARG A 322 33.40 4.37 9.70
C ARG A 322 32.91 5.40 10.73
N PHE A 323 32.20 6.41 10.25
CA PHE A 323 31.57 7.43 11.09
C PHE A 323 30.43 6.89 11.99
N ASP A 324 29.97 5.66 11.76
CA ASP A 324 29.05 4.95 12.65
C ASP A 324 29.78 4.18 13.78
N GLY A 325 31.12 4.26 13.84
CA GLY A 325 31.96 3.57 14.82
C GLY A 325 32.38 2.15 14.44
N THR A 326 31.93 1.62 13.30
CA THR A 326 32.30 0.27 12.84
C THR A 326 33.71 0.26 12.24
N ILE A 327 34.53 -0.72 12.64
CA ILE A 327 35.88 -0.91 12.09
C ILE A 327 35.83 -2.03 11.06
N ALA A 328 36.39 -1.78 9.88
CA ALA A 328 36.49 -2.76 8.82
C ALA A 328 37.82 -2.64 8.09
N HIS A 329 38.20 -3.72 7.42
CA HIS A 329 39.42 -3.80 6.65
C HIS A 329 39.09 -3.62 5.17
N TYR A 330 39.82 -2.74 4.48
CA TYR A 330 39.61 -2.45 3.07
C TYR A 330 40.92 -2.54 2.31
N PRO A 331 40.90 -3.05 1.07
CA PRO A 331 42.04 -2.89 0.20
C PRO A 331 42.21 -1.41 -0.15
N VAL A 332 43.45 -0.95 -0.26
CA VAL A 332 43.75 0.44 -0.66
C VAL A 332 43.12 0.78 -2.01
N SER A 333 42.90 -0.21 -2.88
CA SER A 333 42.25 -0.05 -4.19
C SER A 333 40.80 0.41 -4.10
N ALA A 334 40.14 0.25 -2.95
CA ALA A 334 38.78 0.70 -2.75
C ALA A 334 38.69 2.19 -2.35
N ILE A 335 39.83 2.85 -2.10
CA ILE A 335 39.91 4.29 -1.80
C ILE A 335 39.87 5.07 -3.11
N LYS A 336 38.86 5.93 -3.27
CA LYS A 336 38.70 6.76 -4.47
C LYS A 336 39.33 8.14 -4.31
N LYS A 337 39.26 8.74 -3.12
CA LYS A 337 39.78 10.08 -2.83
C LYS A 337 40.39 10.14 -1.44
N ILE A 338 41.50 10.86 -1.28
CA ILE A 338 42.04 11.25 0.03
C ILE A 338 41.49 12.64 0.33
N ILE A 339 40.91 12.82 1.52
CA ILE A 339 40.35 14.09 1.95
C ILE A 339 41.41 14.72 2.86
N ASP A 340 41.77 15.96 2.61
CA ASP A 340 42.72 16.71 3.44
C ASP A 340 42.05 17.14 4.76
N ALA A 341 41.83 16.13 5.61
CA ALA A 341 41.29 16.24 6.94
C ALA A 341 41.82 15.07 7.77
N THR A 342 42.35 15.36 8.94
CA THR A 342 42.92 14.35 9.85
C THR A 342 42.16 14.39 11.17
N VAL A 343 41.68 13.24 11.59
CA VAL A 343 41.03 13.04 12.89
C VAL A 343 42.08 12.50 13.85
N PRO A 344 42.36 13.17 14.98
CA PRO A 344 43.30 12.66 15.97
C PRO A 344 42.82 11.33 16.52
N LEU A 345 43.66 10.30 16.42
CA LEU A 345 43.38 8.97 16.97
C LEU A 345 43.89 8.89 18.41
N PRO A 346 43.07 8.48 19.39
CA PRO A 346 43.48 8.36 20.78
C PRO A 346 44.46 7.20 20.95
N THR A 347 45.59 7.48 21.59
CA THR A 347 46.61 6.49 21.94
C THR A 347 46.25 5.80 23.26
N GLY A 348 45.48 4.71 23.20
CA GLY A 348 45.15 3.90 24.40
C GLY A 348 44.10 2.82 24.18
N ARG A 349 44.08 1.78 25.05
CA ARG A 349 43.16 0.62 24.98
C ARG A 349 41.67 0.97 25.27
N HIS A 350 41.38 2.19 25.70
CA HIS A 350 40.01 2.70 25.85
C HIS A 350 39.73 3.70 24.73
N GLY A 351 38.92 3.35 23.73
CA GLY A 351 38.68 4.33 22.67
C GLY A 351 37.68 4.05 21.56
N LYS A 352 37.01 2.89 21.46
CA LYS A 352 36.03 2.67 20.37
C LYS A 352 34.89 3.73 20.38
N GLY A 353 34.45 4.16 21.56
CA GLY A 353 33.40 5.18 21.71
C GLY A 353 33.87 6.63 21.53
N ALA A 354 35.09 6.96 21.98
CA ALA A 354 35.61 8.32 21.96
C ALA A 354 35.90 8.83 20.53
N VAL A 355 36.47 7.98 19.66
CA VAL A 355 36.70 8.32 18.25
C VAL A 355 35.39 8.41 17.47
N SER A 356 34.40 7.57 17.79
CA SER A 356 33.08 7.63 17.14
C SER A 356 32.36 8.94 17.41
N ASN A 357 32.45 9.48 18.63
CA ASN A 357 31.82 10.75 19.01
C ASN A 357 32.54 11.96 18.38
N GLN A 358 33.88 11.97 18.35
CA GLN A 358 34.64 13.02 17.65
C GLN A 358 34.48 12.96 16.13
N ALA A 359 34.42 11.76 15.54
CA ALA A 359 34.14 11.57 14.12
C ALA A 359 32.69 11.93 13.75
N ARG A 360 31.71 11.65 14.62
CA ARG A 360 30.30 12.09 14.44
C ARG A 360 30.11 13.60 14.57
N ALA A 361 30.99 14.29 15.30
CA ALA A 361 30.97 15.76 15.44
C ALA A 361 31.55 16.50 14.21
N LEU A 362 32.04 15.76 13.21
CA LEU A 362 32.69 16.29 12.01
C LEU A 362 31.79 16.55 10.77
N PRO A 363 30.51 16.98 10.89
CA PRO A 363 29.81 17.54 9.73
C PRO A 363 29.33 18.98 9.95
N THR A 364 30.26 19.95 10.06
CA THR A 364 29.95 21.34 9.66
C THR A 364 31.23 22.08 9.27
N LYS A 365 31.39 22.34 7.97
CA LYS A 365 32.52 23.06 7.31
C LYS A 365 33.83 22.29 7.11
N LEU A 366 33.81 21.27 6.27
CA LEU A 366 34.98 20.94 5.44
C LEU A 366 34.60 21.23 3.98
N GLN A 367 35.04 22.37 3.45
CA GLN A 367 34.97 22.65 2.02
C GLN A 367 35.84 21.62 1.29
N PRO A 368 35.38 21.05 0.16
CA PRO A 368 36.24 20.23 -0.68
C PRO A 368 37.38 21.12 -1.22
N LEU A 369 38.63 20.82 -0.86
CA LEU A 369 39.79 21.38 -1.56
C LEU A 369 39.76 20.95 -3.03
N ALA A 370 40.30 21.81 -3.89
CA ALA A 370 40.17 21.78 -5.34
C ALA A 370 40.37 20.37 -5.96
N PRO A 371 39.58 20.00 -6.98
CA PRO A 371 39.50 18.64 -7.50
C PRO A 371 40.61 18.36 -8.52
N HIS A 372 41.90 18.43 -8.15
CA HIS A 372 42.98 18.17 -9.10
C HIS A 372 43.90 17.05 -8.64
N ILE A 373 43.36 15.84 -8.68
CA ILE A 373 44.05 14.70 -9.29
C ILE A 373 43.14 14.29 -10.43
N PRO A 374 43.62 14.11 -11.68
CA PRO A 374 42.76 13.82 -12.81
C PRO A 374 41.95 12.58 -12.48
N ALA A 375 40.65 12.79 -12.29
CA ALA A 375 39.70 11.72 -12.41
C ALA A 375 39.66 11.43 -13.90
N ILE A 376 40.39 10.39 -14.32
CA ILE A 376 39.96 9.63 -15.48
C ILE A 376 38.65 8.99 -15.02
N THR A 377 37.54 9.72 -15.19
CA THR A 377 36.33 9.07 -15.67
C THR A 377 36.80 8.16 -16.81
N PRO A 378 36.31 6.92 -16.94
CA PRO A 378 36.34 6.31 -18.26
C PRO A 378 35.47 7.20 -19.14
N ASP A 379 36.03 8.33 -19.58
CA ASP A 379 35.60 9.01 -20.77
C ASP A 379 35.63 7.91 -21.80
N VAL A 380 34.48 7.70 -22.41
CA VAL A 380 34.35 6.91 -23.61
C VAL A 380 35.28 7.58 -24.60
N ASN A 381 36.54 7.14 -24.65
CA ASN A 381 37.53 7.73 -25.53
C ASN A 381 37.04 7.45 -26.95
N PRO A 382 36.68 8.47 -27.75
CA PRO A 382 36.28 8.24 -29.14
C PRO A 382 37.40 7.56 -29.94
N HIS A 383 38.64 7.60 -29.44
CA HIS A 383 39.83 7.00 -30.02
C HIS A 383 40.33 5.77 -29.24
N LEU A 384 39.49 4.73 -29.10
CA LEU A 384 39.89 3.46 -28.48
C LEU A 384 41.10 2.80 -29.18
N ILE A 385 41.23 2.97 -30.50
CA ILE A 385 42.36 2.40 -31.27
C ILE A 385 43.70 3.02 -30.87
N ASP A 386 43.72 4.33 -30.62
CA ASP A 386 44.96 5.05 -30.24
C ASP A 386 45.52 4.60 -28.89
N THR A 387 44.73 3.83 -28.13
CA THR A 387 45.13 3.23 -26.84
C THR A 387 45.56 1.76 -26.94
N LEU A 388 45.47 1.14 -28.13
CA LEU A 388 45.86 -0.25 -28.36
C LEU A 388 47.35 -0.36 -28.64
N THR A 389 48.04 -1.28 -27.98
CA THR A 389 49.41 -1.65 -28.38
C THR A 389 49.39 -2.44 -29.70
N PRO A 390 50.51 -2.52 -30.45
CA PRO A 390 50.59 -3.30 -31.68
C PRO A 390 50.12 -4.76 -31.52
N ASP A 391 50.52 -5.41 -30.43
CA ASP A 391 50.11 -6.79 -30.10
C ASP A 391 48.60 -6.90 -29.83
N MET A 392 48.02 -5.90 -29.13
CA MET A 392 46.58 -5.84 -28.90
C MET A 392 45.82 -5.59 -30.20
N PHE A 393 46.32 -4.71 -31.06
CA PHE A 393 45.72 -4.40 -32.35
C PHE A 393 45.67 -5.66 -33.22
N GLN A 394 46.77 -6.41 -33.31
CA GLN A 394 46.81 -7.68 -34.04
C GLN A 394 45.83 -8.70 -33.47
N THR A 395 45.86 -8.93 -32.15
CA THR A 395 44.97 -9.88 -31.48
C THR A 395 43.48 -9.52 -31.64
N LEU A 396 43.13 -8.24 -31.52
CA LEU A 396 41.75 -7.77 -31.65
C LEU A 396 41.28 -7.78 -33.11
N SER A 397 42.18 -7.52 -34.07
CA SER A 397 41.86 -7.57 -35.51
C SER A 397 41.58 -8.98 -36.01
N GLU A 398 42.13 -10.01 -35.35
CA GLU A 398 41.78 -11.41 -35.61
C GLU A 398 40.35 -11.77 -35.17
N HIS A 399 39.85 -11.12 -34.11
CA HIS A 399 38.56 -11.44 -33.50
C HIS A 399 37.42 -10.50 -33.92
N PHE A 400 37.74 -9.25 -34.28
CA PHE A 400 36.77 -8.23 -34.64
C PHE A 400 37.26 -7.42 -35.85
N PRO A 401 36.37 -7.07 -36.80
CA PRO A 401 36.69 -6.16 -37.90
C PRO A 401 36.70 -4.69 -37.48
N CYS A 402 36.25 -4.37 -36.25
CA CYS A 402 36.13 -2.98 -35.75
C CYS A 402 37.45 -2.17 -35.72
N PRO A 403 38.64 -2.75 -35.40
CA PRO A 403 39.92 -2.02 -35.42
C PRO A 403 40.33 -1.50 -36.80
N THR A 404 39.86 -2.14 -37.88
CA THR A 404 40.16 -1.76 -39.27
C THR A 404 38.93 -1.19 -39.99
N CYS A 405 37.82 -1.00 -39.28
CA CYS A 405 36.55 -0.56 -39.85
C CYS A 405 36.54 0.96 -40.11
N PRO A 406 36.14 1.42 -41.31
CA PRO A 406 36.08 2.85 -41.63
C PRO A 406 35.03 3.62 -40.79
N SER A 407 34.01 2.93 -40.27
CA SER A 407 32.95 3.53 -39.46
C SER A 407 33.28 3.60 -37.95
N GLN A 408 34.49 3.24 -37.54
CA GLN A 408 34.89 3.12 -36.12
C GLN A 408 34.64 4.39 -35.30
N HIS A 409 35.00 5.56 -35.83
CA HIS A 409 34.79 6.83 -35.14
C HIS A 409 33.28 7.13 -34.96
N THR A 410 32.50 6.97 -36.03
CA THR A 410 31.03 7.14 -36.00
C THR A 410 30.38 6.15 -35.02
N CYS A 411 30.85 4.90 -34.98
CA CYS A 411 30.43 3.93 -33.97
C CYS A 411 30.73 4.42 -32.55
N GLY A 412 31.92 4.94 -32.28
CA GLY A 412 32.30 5.44 -30.95
C GLY A 412 31.42 6.59 -30.44
N VAL A 413 31.06 7.53 -31.32
CA VAL A 413 30.23 8.69 -30.98
C VAL A 413 28.76 8.28 -30.79
N GLU A 414 28.21 7.51 -31.72
CA GLU A 414 26.78 7.19 -31.74
C GLU A 414 26.41 6.02 -30.81
N PHE A 415 27.38 5.22 -30.37
CA PHE A 415 27.14 4.01 -29.58
C PHE A 415 26.37 4.27 -28.29
N ALA A 416 26.71 5.32 -27.54
CA ALA A 416 26.05 5.59 -26.25
C ALA A 416 24.54 5.80 -26.43
N THR A 417 24.15 6.58 -27.44
CA THR A 417 22.75 6.85 -27.79
C THR A 417 22.07 5.60 -28.36
N GLY A 418 22.66 4.97 -29.38
CA GLY A 418 22.08 3.78 -30.01
C GLY A 418 21.94 2.59 -29.05
N HIS A 419 22.92 2.36 -28.17
CA HIS A 419 22.85 1.33 -27.14
C HIS A 419 21.75 1.64 -26.12
N ALA A 420 21.63 2.90 -25.68
CA ALA A 420 20.57 3.30 -24.75
C ALA A 420 19.17 3.09 -25.36
N ASP A 421 18.97 3.51 -26.61
CA ASP A 421 17.69 3.36 -27.29
C ASP A 421 17.36 1.90 -27.59
N ARG A 422 18.34 1.09 -27.99
CA ARG A 422 18.14 -0.35 -28.14
C ARG A 422 17.86 -1.06 -26.81
N THR A 423 18.44 -0.59 -25.71
CA THR A 423 18.13 -1.13 -24.37
C THR A 423 16.69 -0.78 -23.97
N LYS A 424 16.25 0.46 -24.22
CA LYS A 424 14.85 0.88 -23.99
C LYS A 424 13.88 0.09 -24.85
N LEU A 425 14.21 -0.12 -26.13
CA LEU A 425 13.41 -0.92 -27.07
C LEU A 425 13.16 -2.33 -26.51
N HIS A 426 14.22 -3.07 -26.17
CA HIS A 426 14.08 -4.41 -25.58
C HIS A 426 13.28 -4.39 -24.28
N HIS A 427 13.52 -3.39 -23.41
CA HIS A 427 12.78 -3.25 -22.17
C HIS A 427 11.26 -3.02 -22.40
N HIS A 428 10.89 -2.23 -23.42
CA HIS A 428 9.49 -1.99 -23.77
C HIS A 428 8.84 -3.21 -24.40
N ILE A 429 9.55 -3.96 -25.25
CA ILE A 429 9.09 -5.24 -25.81
C ILE A 429 8.77 -6.23 -24.68
N ASP A 430 9.70 -6.41 -23.75
CA ASP A 430 9.52 -7.28 -22.58
C ASP A 430 8.33 -6.82 -21.73
N SER A 431 8.17 -5.50 -21.56
CA SER A 431 7.07 -4.91 -20.81
C SER A 431 5.72 -5.18 -21.46
N ILE A 432 5.60 -5.04 -22.78
CA ILE A 432 4.36 -5.35 -23.53
C ILE A 432 3.98 -6.81 -23.31
N GLN A 433 4.93 -7.74 -23.47
CA GLN A 433 4.67 -9.16 -23.25
C GLN A 433 4.20 -9.45 -21.81
N GLN A 434 4.77 -8.77 -20.81
CA GLN A 434 4.34 -8.87 -19.43
C GLN A 434 2.92 -8.31 -19.20
N LEU A 435 2.56 -7.20 -19.85
CA LEU A 435 1.22 -6.60 -19.75
C LEU A 435 0.16 -7.49 -20.40
N GLN A 436 0.46 -8.07 -21.56
CA GLN A 436 -0.48 -8.92 -22.30
C GLN A 436 -0.72 -10.28 -21.63
N THR A 437 0.30 -10.86 -20.99
CA THR A 437 0.20 -12.22 -20.41
C THR A 437 0.18 -12.24 -18.89
N GLY A 438 0.25 -11.08 -18.23
CA GLY A 438 0.46 -10.96 -16.79
C GLY A 438 -0.65 -11.59 -15.95
N LEU A 439 -1.92 -11.39 -16.34
CA LEU A 439 -3.06 -11.99 -15.65
C LEU A 439 -3.04 -13.52 -15.78
N TRP A 440 -2.82 -14.03 -16.99
CA TRP A 440 -2.71 -15.48 -17.23
C TRP A 440 -1.56 -16.11 -16.43
N ARG A 441 -0.37 -15.48 -16.42
CA ARG A 441 0.76 -15.95 -15.60
C ARG A 441 0.42 -15.96 -14.11
N THR A 442 -0.34 -14.98 -13.63
CA THR A 442 -0.80 -14.91 -12.23
C THR A 442 -1.80 -16.03 -11.92
N PHE A 443 -2.74 -16.31 -12.84
CA PHE A 443 -3.64 -17.45 -12.76
C PHE A 443 -2.88 -18.77 -12.67
N GLN A 444 -1.92 -19.01 -13.57
CA GLN A 444 -1.10 -20.21 -13.60
C GLN A 444 -0.28 -20.38 -12.31
N LYS A 445 0.31 -19.30 -11.78
CA LYS A 445 1.02 -19.35 -10.50
C LYS A 445 0.12 -19.84 -9.36
N ARG A 446 -1.10 -19.32 -9.25
CA ARG A 446 -2.05 -19.74 -8.21
C ARG A 446 -2.56 -21.16 -8.44
N MET A 447 -2.79 -21.55 -9.70
CA MET A 447 -3.12 -22.93 -10.08
C MET A 447 -2.02 -23.91 -9.66
N ASN A 448 -0.74 -23.59 -9.92
CA ASN A 448 0.40 -24.43 -9.51
C ASN A 448 0.48 -24.57 -7.98
N VAL A 449 0.19 -23.52 -7.22
CA VAL A 449 0.11 -23.60 -5.75
C VAL A 449 -1.02 -24.54 -5.32
N LEU A 450 -2.20 -24.44 -5.93
CA LEU A 450 -3.33 -25.33 -5.64
C LEU A 450 -3.03 -26.80 -5.99
N GLN A 451 -2.29 -27.05 -7.06
CA GLN A 451 -1.78 -28.39 -7.37
C GLN A 451 -0.78 -28.88 -6.31
N HIS A 452 0.19 -28.05 -5.92
CA HIS A 452 1.19 -28.39 -4.92
C HIS A 452 0.56 -28.73 -3.56
N LEU A 453 -0.48 -27.99 -3.17
CA LEU A 453 -1.20 -28.20 -1.91
C LEU A 453 -2.28 -29.30 -1.99
N GLY A 454 -2.50 -29.91 -3.16
CA GLY A 454 -3.42 -31.05 -3.32
C GLY A 454 -4.89 -30.70 -3.55
N TYR A 455 -5.22 -29.43 -3.85
CA TYR A 455 -6.57 -29.02 -4.27
C TYR A 455 -6.88 -29.39 -5.72
N LEU A 456 -5.85 -29.56 -6.53
CA LEU A 456 -5.93 -29.92 -7.94
C LEU A 456 -5.07 -31.16 -8.21
N THR A 457 -5.53 -32.02 -9.13
CA THR A 457 -4.73 -33.13 -9.66
C THR A 457 -3.64 -32.61 -10.60
N SER A 458 -2.71 -33.49 -10.99
CA SER A 458 -1.72 -33.20 -12.04
C SER A 458 -2.36 -32.83 -13.39
N ALA A 459 -3.61 -33.25 -13.62
CA ALA A 459 -4.40 -32.92 -14.80
C ALA A 459 -5.26 -31.64 -14.64
N ASN A 460 -5.00 -30.79 -13.64
CA ASN A 460 -5.74 -29.56 -13.33
C ASN A 460 -7.24 -29.77 -13.02
N GLN A 461 -7.63 -30.97 -12.60
CA GLN A 461 -9.00 -31.26 -12.16
C GLN A 461 -9.11 -31.08 -10.65
N LEU A 462 -10.29 -30.67 -10.17
CA LEU A 462 -10.53 -30.51 -8.74
C LEU A 462 -10.46 -31.86 -8.03
N THR A 463 -9.73 -31.91 -6.92
CA THR A 463 -9.80 -33.03 -5.97
C THR A 463 -11.04 -32.88 -5.10
N GLU A 464 -11.34 -33.87 -4.26
CA GLU A 464 -12.39 -33.75 -3.25
C GLU A 464 -12.19 -32.50 -2.36
N VAL A 465 -10.93 -32.19 -2.01
CA VAL A 465 -10.57 -30.98 -1.26
C VAL A 465 -10.85 -29.72 -2.08
N GLY A 466 -10.46 -29.70 -3.36
CA GLY A 466 -10.76 -28.60 -4.27
C GLY A 466 -12.26 -28.34 -4.46
N GLU A 467 -13.07 -29.40 -4.48
CA GLU A 467 -14.53 -29.34 -4.69
C GLU A 467 -15.25 -28.59 -3.57
N TRP A 468 -14.86 -28.77 -2.31
CA TRP A 468 -15.47 -28.01 -1.22
C TRP A 468 -14.78 -26.67 -0.98
N ALA A 469 -13.47 -26.57 -1.23
CA ALA A 469 -12.70 -25.33 -1.04
C ALA A 469 -13.21 -24.17 -1.93
N ARG A 470 -13.77 -24.46 -3.11
CA ARG A 470 -14.34 -23.44 -4.01
C ARG A 470 -15.53 -22.67 -3.42
N TYR A 471 -16.18 -23.22 -2.38
CA TYR A 471 -17.29 -22.55 -1.69
C TYR A 471 -16.80 -21.53 -0.66
N ILE A 472 -15.53 -21.59 -0.25
CA ILE A 472 -14.90 -20.59 0.60
C ILE A 472 -14.45 -19.42 -0.29
N ARG A 473 -15.16 -18.30 -0.19
CA ARG A 473 -14.98 -17.07 -0.96
C ARG A 473 -14.50 -15.90 -0.12
N ILE A 474 -14.47 -16.06 1.21
CA ILE A 474 -13.89 -15.11 2.15
C ILE A 474 -12.39 -14.95 1.94
N SER A 475 -11.87 -13.76 2.25
CA SER A 475 -10.43 -13.46 2.24
C SER A 475 -9.89 -13.41 3.67
N PRO A 476 -8.75 -14.05 3.99
CA PRO A 476 -7.93 -14.92 3.13
C PRO A 476 -8.54 -16.31 2.92
N SER A 477 -8.65 -16.73 1.65
CA SER A 477 -9.35 -17.96 1.28
C SER A 477 -8.53 -19.22 1.53
N LEU A 478 -7.23 -19.18 1.24
CA LEU A 478 -6.36 -20.33 1.36
C LEU A 478 -6.10 -20.66 2.83
N LEU A 479 -5.89 -19.65 3.67
CA LEU A 479 -5.77 -19.86 5.12
C LEU A 479 -6.98 -20.57 5.70
N VAL A 480 -8.20 -20.12 5.38
CA VAL A 480 -9.42 -20.73 5.95
C VAL A 480 -9.62 -22.16 5.45
N THR A 481 -9.36 -22.43 4.17
CA THR A 481 -9.44 -23.80 3.66
C THR A 481 -8.40 -24.70 4.30
N GLU A 482 -7.17 -24.23 4.51
CA GLU A 482 -6.13 -25.00 5.21
C GLU A 482 -6.49 -25.25 6.67
N LEU A 483 -7.08 -24.27 7.38
CA LEU A 483 -7.55 -24.46 8.77
C LEU A 483 -8.61 -25.56 8.90
N ILE A 484 -9.48 -25.68 7.90
CA ILE A 484 -10.49 -26.75 7.82
C ILE A 484 -9.79 -28.08 7.47
N ARG A 485 -8.93 -28.08 6.45
CA ARG A 485 -8.23 -29.28 5.96
C ARG A 485 -7.33 -29.93 7.01
N THR A 486 -6.71 -29.13 7.90
CA THR A 486 -5.85 -29.62 8.98
C THR A 486 -6.60 -29.83 10.30
N ASP A 487 -7.93 -29.84 10.29
CA ASP A 487 -8.81 -30.03 11.46
C ASP A 487 -8.54 -29.06 12.62
N VAL A 488 -7.96 -27.88 12.37
CA VAL A 488 -7.68 -26.90 13.42
C VAL A 488 -8.99 -26.36 14.02
N LEU A 489 -10.00 -26.20 13.16
CA LEU A 489 -11.36 -25.76 13.53
C LEU A 489 -12.24 -26.88 14.10
N ALA A 490 -11.82 -28.14 14.00
CA ALA A 490 -12.62 -29.27 14.47
C ALA A 490 -12.72 -29.28 16.00
N GLY A 491 -13.91 -29.60 16.51
CA GLY A 491 -14.18 -29.69 17.95
C GLY A 491 -14.10 -28.37 18.70
N MET A 492 -14.18 -27.22 18.02
CA MET A 492 -14.33 -25.92 18.68
C MET A 492 -15.78 -25.69 19.11
N ASP A 493 -15.97 -25.07 20.27
CA ASP A 493 -17.27 -24.56 20.68
C ASP A 493 -17.67 -23.33 19.84
N PRO A 494 -18.99 -23.06 19.67
CA PRO A 494 -19.48 -21.92 18.89
C PRO A 494 -18.83 -20.56 19.22
N PRO A 495 -18.61 -20.19 20.51
CA PRO A 495 -17.95 -18.93 20.85
C PRO A 495 -16.50 -18.85 20.36
N VAL A 496 -15.75 -19.95 20.46
CA VAL A 496 -14.34 -20.01 20.08
C VAL A 496 -14.21 -19.94 18.56
N LEU A 497 -15.06 -20.67 17.83
CA LEU A 497 -15.09 -20.63 16.37
C LEU A 497 -15.36 -19.21 15.86
N ALA A 498 -16.36 -18.53 16.43
CA ALA A 498 -16.66 -17.14 16.08
C ALA A 498 -15.51 -16.19 16.43
N GLY A 499 -14.84 -16.38 17.57
CA GLY A 499 -13.64 -15.63 17.92
C GLY A 499 -12.52 -15.77 16.89
N VAL A 500 -12.23 -16.99 16.46
CA VAL A 500 -11.20 -17.26 15.43
C VAL A 500 -11.57 -16.62 14.10
N MET A 501 -12.82 -16.78 13.64
CA MET A 501 -13.28 -16.17 12.38
C MET A 501 -13.22 -14.64 12.42
N ALA A 502 -13.56 -14.02 13.57
CA ALA A 502 -13.44 -12.58 13.75
C ALA A 502 -11.99 -12.08 13.64
N SER A 503 -11.05 -12.82 14.25
CA SER A 503 -9.62 -12.50 14.19
C SER A 503 -9.08 -12.53 12.76
N ILE A 504 -9.58 -13.46 11.94
CA ILE A 504 -9.22 -13.59 10.52
C ILE A 504 -9.87 -12.49 9.68
N ALA A 505 -11.15 -12.18 9.94
CA ALA A 505 -11.93 -11.21 9.19
C ALA A 505 -11.55 -9.75 9.48
N PHE A 506 -10.85 -9.48 10.58
CA PHE A 506 -10.55 -8.11 10.99
C PHE A 506 -9.29 -7.56 10.32
N ASP A 507 -9.44 -6.41 9.67
CA ASP A 507 -8.44 -5.76 8.83
C ASP A 507 -7.93 -4.41 9.37
N ASP A 508 -8.32 -4.06 10.60
CA ASP A 508 -8.08 -2.74 11.17
C ASP A 508 -7.08 -2.79 12.35
N ASP A 509 -5.98 -2.04 12.24
CA ASP A 509 -4.92 -2.03 13.26
C ASP A 509 -5.15 -0.98 14.37
N ARG A 510 -6.27 -0.24 14.34
CA ARG A 510 -6.52 0.84 15.30
C ARG A 510 -6.47 0.33 16.75
N PRO A 511 -5.70 0.98 17.64
CA PRO A 511 -5.65 0.60 19.04
C PRO A 511 -7.01 0.86 19.69
N ALA A 512 -7.49 -0.13 20.44
CA ALA A 512 -8.72 -0.03 21.22
C ALA A 512 -8.60 -0.92 22.47
N VAL A 513 -9.45 -0.65 23.45
CA VAL A 513 -9.58 -1.49 24.64
C VAL A 513 -10.51 -2.65 24.29
N PHE A 514 -10.08 -3.86 24.59
CA PHE A 514 -10.88 -5.07 24.37
C PHE A 514 -10.96 -5.91 25.64
N PRO A 515 -12.01 -6.74 25.75
CA PRO A 515 -12.09 -7.70 26.82
C PRO A 515 -10.99 -8.77 26.74
N ARG A 516 -10.72 -9.45 27.86
CA ARG A 516 -9.80 -10.61 27.87
C ARG A 516 -10.42 -11.80 27.15
N ILE A 517 -9.62 -12.46 26.32
CA ILE A 517 -9.92 -13.74 25.67
C ILE A 517 -9.85 -14.92 26.65
N SER A 518 -10.59 -15.99 26.35
CA SER A 518 -10.44 -17.26 27.04
C SER A 518 -9.11 -17.96 26.73
N GLN A 519 -8.70 -18.88 27.61
CA GLN A 519 -7.53 -19.74 27.35
C GLN A 519 -7.75 -20.67 26.15
N ALA A 520 -8.99 -21.14 25.94
CA ALA A 520 -9.33 -21.99 24.80
C ALA A 520 -9.10 -21.25 23.48
N LEU A 521 -9.60 -20.02 23.36
CA LEU A 521 -9.41 -19.17 22.18
C LEU A 521 -7.93 -18.80 21.98
N ALA A 522 -7.22 -18.44 23.06
CA ALA A 522 -5.79 -18.14 22.99
C ALA A 522 -4.96 -19.32 22.43
N GLY A 523 -5.24 -20.54 22.89
CA GLY A 523 -4.61 -21.76 22.39
C GLY A 523 -4.87 -21.97 20.90
N ARG A 524 -6.14 -21.85 20.46
CA ARG A 524 -6.50 -22.00 19.04
C ARG A 524 -5.88 -20.94 18.13
N LEU A 525 -5.88 -19.67 18.55
CA LEU A 525 -5.26 -18.59 17.77
C LEU A 525 -3.75 -18.76 17.60
N THR A 526 -3.08 -19.48 18.49
CA THR A 526 -1.66 -19.81 18.34
C THR A 526 -1.45 -20.76 17.16
N HIS A 527 -2.27 -21.81 17.04
CA HIS A 527 -2.24 -22.72 15.88
C HIS A 527 -2.60 -22.00 14.58
N VAL A 528 -3.61 -21.12 14.61
CA VAL A 528 -4.00 -20.30 13.44
C VAL A 528 -2.83 -19.45 12.94
N ARG A 529 -2.10 -18.79 13.84
CA ARG A 529 -0.90 -18.00 13.48
C ARG A 529 0.23 -18.85 12.93
N GLN A 530 0.43 -20.04 13.49
CA GLN A 530 1.45 -20.96 12.99
C GLN A 530 1.14 -21.40 11.55
N LEU A 531 -0.13 -21.73 11.27
CA LEU A 531 -0.54 -22.10 9.92
C LEU A 531 -0.45 -20.91 8.96
N ALA A 532 -0.90 -19.71 9.36
CA ALA A 532 -0.76 -18.50 8.55
C ALA A 532 0.69 -18.20 8.16
N ARG A 533 1.64 -18.36 9.08
CA ARG A 533 3.08 -18.22 8.79
C ARG A 533 3.59 -19.28 7.80
N SER A 534 3.08 -20.51 7.87
CA SER A 534 3.46 -21.55 6.92
C SER A 534 2.97 -21.28 5.49
N LEU A 535 1.93 -20.47 5.34
CA LEU A 535 1.31 -20.10 4.06
C LEU A 535 1.76 -18.73 3.54
N GLU A 536 2.63 -18.01 4.25
CA GLU A 536 3.09 -16.66 3.90
C GLU A 536 3.75 -16.58 2.51
N ALA A 537 4.32 -17.69 2.02
CA ALA A 537 4.87 -17.80 0.67
C ALA A 537 3.80 -17.77 -0.45
N TYR A 538 2.53 -18.01 -0.10
CA TYR A 538 1.43 -18.21 -1.04
C TYR A 538 0.33 -17.14 -0.89
N GLU A 539 -0.02 -16.78 0.34
CA GLU A 539 -1.07 -15.82 0.67
C GLU A 539 -0.56 -14.90 1.79
N GLU A 540 -0.79 -13.58 1.64
CA GLU A 540 -0.38 -12.61 2.66
C GLU A 540 -1.13 -12.91 3.99
N PRO A 541 -0.41 -13.04 5.12
CA PRO A 541 -1.03 -13.39 6.38
C PRO A 541 -1.94 -12.24 6.86
N PRO A 542 -3.17 -12.55 7.32
CA PRO A 542 -4.03 -11.53 7.90
C PRO A 542 -3.47 -11.04 9.23
N LEU A 543 -4.02 -9.94 9.75
CA LEU A 543 -3.55 -9.29 10.97
C LEU A 543 -3.67 -10.19 12.22
N LEU A 544 -4.68 -11.07 12.27
CA LEU A 544 -4.93 -12.05 13.35
C LEU A 544 -4.94 -11.45 14.76
N ARG A 545 -5.78 -10.43 14.94
CA ARG A 545 -5.96 -9.73 16.22
C ARG A 545 -6.73 -10.58 17.23
N ALA A 546 -6.00 -11.05 18.25
CA ALA A 546 -6.59 -11.86 19.32
C ALA A 546 -7.50 -11.06 20.25
N ASP A 547 -7.19 -9.79 20.49
CA ASP A 547 -7.99 -8.91 21.35
C ASP A 547 -9.41 -8.69 20.80
N VAL A 548 -9.53 -8.51 19.49
CA VAL A 548 -10.83 -8.33 18.80
C VAL A 548 -11.70 -9.59 18.86
N ALA A 549 -11.06 -10.77 18.85
CA ALA A 549 -11.74 -12.06 18.92
C ALA A 549 -12.57 -12.25 20.21
N ALA A 550 -12.25 -11.50 21.27
CA ALA A 550 -12.99 -11.54 22.55
C ALA A 550 -14.43 -11.04 22.42
N LEU A 551 -14.72 -10.15 21.46
CA LEU A 551 -16.06 -9.57 21.30
C LEU A 551 -17.11 -10.62 20.87
N PRO A 552 -16.94 -11.34 19.73
CA PRO A 552 -17.86 -12.41 19.37
C PRO A 552 -17.81 -13.60 20.33
N GLU A 553 -16.65 -13.92 20.92
CA GLU A 553 -16.55 -14.97 21.93
C GLU A 553 -17.48 -14.67 23.12
N ARG A 554 -17.45 -13.44 23.65
CA ARG A 554 -18.34 -13.06 24.76
C ARG A 554 -19.81 -12.93 24.35
N TRP A 555 -20.06 -12.37 23.18
CA TRP A 555 -21.42 -12.18 22.67
C TRP A 555 -22.17 -13.51 22.51
N ILE A 556 -21.48 -14.56 22.04
CA ILE A 556 -22.06 -15.90 21.92
C ILE A 556 -21.98 -16.67 23.24
N GLY A 557 -20.89 -16.50 24.00
CA GLY A 557 -20.66 -17.23 25.24
C GLY A 557 -21.62 -16.85 26.37
N ASP A 558 -22.20 -15.65 26.34
CA ASP A 558 -23.21 -15.18 27.29
C ASP A 558 -24.50 -14.73 26.58
N PRO A 559 -25.49 -15.63 26.43
CA PRO A 559 -26.80 -15.31 25.84
C PRO A 559 -27.63 -14.29 26.62
N THR A 560 -27.22 -13.89 27.84
CA THR A 560 -27.92 -12.87 28.64
C THR A 560 -27.35 -11.48 28.44
N MET A 561 -26.14 -11.37 27.88
CA MET A 561 -25.47 -10.11 27.58
C MET A 561 -26.32 -9.25 26.63
N ARG A 562 -26.51 -7.97 26.98
CA ARG A 562 -27.17 -6.98 26.13
C ARG A 562 -26.15 -6.28 25.23
N TRP A 563 -26.58 -5.80 24.08
CA TRP A 563 -25.74 -5.05 23.15
C TRP A 563 -25.03 -3.86 23.81
N ALA A 564 -25.74 -3.13 24.67
CA ALA A 564 -25.19 -2.00 25.41
C ALA A 564 -24.01 -2.41 26.33
N ASP A 565 -24.06 -3.61 26.90
CA ASP A 565 -23.01 -4.10 27.80
C ASP A 565 -21.78 -4.58 27.02
N LEU A 566 -21.99 -5.18 25.84
CA LEU A 566 -20.93 -5.48 24.89
C LEU A 566 -20.19 -4.19 24.48
N CYS A 567 -20.94 -3.14 24.13
CA CYS A 567 -20.38 -1.85 23.74
C CYS A 567 -19.58 -1.18 24.86
N LYS A 568 -20.05 -1.26 26.11
CA LYS A 568 -19.29 -0.74 27.28
C LYS A 568 -17.97 -1.50 27.52
N GLY A 569 -17.87 -2.75 27.06
CA GLY A 569 -16.68 -3.59 27.22
C GLY A 569 -15.50 -3.23 26.31
N THR A 570 -15.68 -2.27 25.39
CA THR A 570 -14.64 -1.86 24.43
C THR A 570 -14.69 -0.36 24.14
N SER A 571 -13.56 0.20 23.68
CA SER A 571 -13.53 1.56 23.13
C SER A 571 -13.83 1.62 21.63
N MET A 572 -14.19 0.49 21.01
CA MET A 572 -14.57 0.39 19.61
C MET A 572 -15.92 1.05 19.38
N ALA A 573 -16.08 1.78 18.27
CA ALA A 573 -17.35 2.41 17.94
C ALA A 573 -18.42 1.34 17.67
N GLU A 574 -19.64 1.60 18.09
CA GLU A 574 -20.77 0.65 18.02
C GLU A 574 -21.01 0.10 16.60
N GLY A 575 -20.95 0.97 15.57
CA GLY A 575 -21.06 0.56 14.17
C GLY A 575 -19.89 -0.29 13.68
N ASP A 576 -18.69 -0.11 14.25
CA ASP A 576 -17.55 -0.99 13.95
C ASP A 576 -17.77 -2.39 14.59
N ILE A 577 -18.32 -2.48 15.81
CA ILE A 577 -18.67 -3.75 16.46
C ILE A 577 -19.72 -4.49 15.63
N TYR A 578 -20.78 -3.78 15.20
CA TYR A 578 -21.80 -4.34 14.31
C TYR A 578 -21.18 -4.91 13.03
N ARG A 579 -20.33 -4.12 12.36
CA ARG A 579 -19.66 -4.55 11.11
C ARG A 579 -18.76 -5.76 11.31
N LEU A 580 -18.05 -5.85 12.44
CA LEU A 580 -17.25 -7.02 12.81
C LEU A 580 -18.12 -8.27 12.93
N LEU A 581 -19.23 -8.18 13.67
CA LEU A 581 -20.13 -9.32 13.88
C LEU A 581 -20.89 -9.70 12.60
N ALA A 582 -21.35 -8.73 11.82
CA ALA A 582 -21.99 -8.97 10.53
C ALA A 582 -21.04 -9.67 9.53
N ARG A 583 -19.78 -9.22 9.45
CA ARG A 583 -18.75 -9.91 8.63
C ARG A 583 -18.46 -11.32 9.18
N ASN A 584 -18.49 -11.51 10.49
CA ASN A 584 -18.33 -12.83 11.10
C ASN A 584 -19.49 -13.77 10.74
N LEU A 585 -20.74 -13.27 10.71
CA LEU A 585 -21.90 -14.04 10.23
C LEU A 585 -21.71 -14.50 8.78
N GLU A 586 -21.14 -13.65 7.91
CA GLU A 586 -20.81 -14.04 6.53
C GLU A 586 -19.81 -15.21 6.49
N TYR A 587 -18.74 -15.13 7.29
CA TYR A 587 -17.70 -16.17 7.36
C TYR A 587 -18.29 -17.49 7.87
N LEU A 588 -19.04 -17.43 8.98
CA LEU A 588 -19.72 -18.60 9.54
C LEU A 588 -20.76 -19.17 8.56
N SER A 589 -21.46 -18.33 7.80
CA SER A 589 -22.43 -18.78 6.80
C SER A 589 -21.77 -19.57 5.67
N GLN A 590 -20.57 -19.19 5.23
CA GLN A 590 -19.83 -19.96 4.24
C GLN A 590 -19.39 -21.33 4.78
N ILE A 591 -18.98 -21.40 6.05
CA ILE A 591 -18.65 -22.66 6.72
C ILE A 591 -19.91 -23.56 6.86
N ARG A 592 -21.06 -22.97 7.20
CA ARG A 592 -22.34 -23.68 7.28
C ARG A 592 -22.71 -24.40 5.99
N PHE A 593 -22.37 -23.84 4.82
CA PHE A 593 -22.64 -24.49 3.53
C PHE A 593 -21.82 -25.76 3.27
N LEU A 594 -20.81 -26.05 4.11
CA LEU A 594 -20.01 -27.28 4.02
C LEU A 594 -20.67 -28.48 4.71
N SER A 595 -21.98 -28.47 4.96
CA SER A 595 -22.70 -29.55 5.68
C SER A 595 -22.54 -30.94 5.06
N ALA A 596 -22.36 -31.03 3.74
CA ALA A 596 -22.15 -32.29 3.03
C ALA A 596 -20.77 -32.92 3.29
N THR A 597 -19.73 -32.11 3.57
CA THR A 597 -18.34 -32.58 3.72
C THR A 597 -17.86 -32.50 5.17
N HIS A 598 -18.24 -31.45 5.90
CA HIS A 598 -17.82 -31.18 7.28
C HIS A 598 -19.06 -30.95 8.18
N PRO A 599 -19.91 -31.97 8.38
CA PRO A 599 -21.22 -31.80 9.04
C PRO A 599 -21.11 -31.27 10.48
N LEU A 600 -20.12 -31.72 11.25
CA LEU A 600 -19.93 -31.26 12.63
C LEU A 600 -19.54 -29.77 12.69
N LEU A 601 -18.59 -29.35 11.85
CA LEU A 601 -18.17 -27.95 11.77
C LEU A 601 -19.32 -27.05 11.28
N ALA A 602 -20.08 -27.51 10.28
CA ALA A 602 -21.25 -26.80 9.78
C ALA A 602 -22.35 -26.67 10.85
N ALA A 603 -22.54 -27.68 11.70
CA ALA A 603 -23.47 -27.62 12.84
C ALA A 603 -23.01 -26.59 13.88
N THR A 604 -21.72 -26.59 14.25
CA THR A 604 -21.15 -25.57 15.16
C THR A 604 -21.32 -24.16 14.59
N ALA A 605 -21.04 -23.96 13.30
CA ALA A 605 -21.22 -22.67 12.64
C ALA A 605 -22.69 -22.24 12.63
N THR A 606 -23.63 -23.18 12.40
CA THR A 606 -25.07 -22.91 12.46
C THR A 606 -25.50 -22.46 13.85
N GLN A 607 -25.03 -23.15 14.89
CA GLN A 607 -25.32 -22.78 16.28
C GLN A 607 -24.73 -21.40 16.63
N ALA A 608 -23.50 -21.11 16.18
CA ALA A 608 -22.86 -19.81 16.37
C ALA A 608 -23.69 -18.68 15.72
N ILE A 609 -24.18 -18.89 14.49
CA ILE A 609 -25.03 -17.92 13.78
C ILE A 609 -26.33 -17.67 14.55
N GLN A 610 -27.02 -18.72 14.98
CA GLN A 610 -28.29 -18.61 15.71
C GLN A 610 -28.15 -17.84 17.02
N ILE A 611 -27.06 -18.02 17.76
CA ILE A 611 -26.82 -17.30 19.02
C ILE A 611 -26.35 -15.86 18.75
N MET A 612 -25.58 -15.65 17.68
CA MET A 612 -25.03 -14.33 17.34
C MET A 612 -26.10 -13.38 16.80
N GLN A 613 -27.06 -13.88 16.02
CA GLN A 613 -28.17 -13.10 15.45
C GLN A 613 -29.22 -12.78 16.52
N ARG A 614 -28.97 -11.74 17.32
CA ARG A 614 -29.93 -11.19 18.29
C ARG A 614 -29.81 -9.68 18.42
N GLU A 615 -30.88 -9.04 18.87
CA GLU A 615 -30.95 -7.58 19.07
C GLU A 615 -30.60 -6.82 17.79
N VAL A 616 -29.58 -5.94 17.82
CA VAL A 616 -29.20 -5.08 16.70
C VAL A 616 -28.82 -5.86 15.44
N LEU A 617 -28.37 -7.11 15.58
CA LEU A 617 -28.01 -7.98 14.45
C LEU A 617 -29.22 -8.63 13.76
N GLU A 618 -30.41 -8.61 14.36
CA GLU A 618 -31.67 -9.06 13.73
C GLU A 618 -32.39 -7.93 13.00
N GLU A 619 -32.08 -6.69 13.34
CA GLU A 619 -32.76 -5.50 12.80
C GLU A 619 -32.52 -5.29 11.30
N LEU A 620 -31.44 -5.84 10.78
CA LEU A 620 -31.04 -5.69 9.39
C LEU A 620 -30.81 -7.07 8.76
N PRO A 621 -31.26 -7.26 7.50
CA PRO A 621 -31.26 -8.54 6.82
C PRO A 621 -29.86 -9.09 6.51
#